data_AF-A0A2N0VLV2-F1
#
_entry.id   AF-A0A2N0VLV2-F1
#
_cell.length_a   1.000
_cell.length_b   1.000
_cell.length_c   1.000
_cell.angle_alpha   90.00
_cell.angle_beta   90.00
_cell.angle_gamma   90.00
#
_symmetry.space_group_name_H-M   'P 1'
#
loop_
_entity.id
_entity.type
_entity.pdbx_description
1 polymer ?
#
loop_
_entity_poly.entity_id
_entity_poly.type
_entity_poly.pdbx_seq_one_letter_code
_entity_poly.pdbx_strand_id
1 'polypeptide(L)'
;MGFFIRKAFKAGPVRINLSKGGVGVSGGITGARLGLNRNGAYVYGGRHGLYYRERIGKKRKSKRSLDQVKPNGRPIELNPHGPTDLFVDTGASFSSPYDLIEPHPWPELIEPLPRHKNPFIWIAIFLLAGISVIIPDPVVWSISAAGFLIILWSVFNDYRWRKKGHQMVESIAKAFEENPKTIDLSPMHRFEEKAPKRYNERFMPDLFSVIIQIAMEKQEDEYIFSYNKLEKQLPVNDEFILNTKQAILTRRMEAVLEDHLLSEKEENEIRDLIKKLDLSEKFIFEELQYLDLASSVRKEVEKPIEEVESSVPLVRGEHCFAVFDDVRLLEERVQERFQHKRVKYRKLGYEIQMEGKLVITDRRLIIYGSGSREYRLNKIQNVIADLEANTIEVTIADRKNPIYLSSKLPMLISARLEKIIESEVK
;
A
#
# COMPACT_ATOMS: atom_id res chain seq x y z
N MET A 1 -38.33 18.72 0.69
CA MET A 1 -37.46 17.54 0.80
C MET A 1 -36.43 17.62 -0.31
N GLY A 2 -35.20 18.04 0.00
CA GLY A 2 -34.13 18.22 -0.99
C GLY A 2 -33.09 17.13 -0.84
N PHE A 3 -32.82 16.39 -1.91
CA PHE A 3 -31.74 15.40 -1.97
C PHE A 3 -30.39 16.10 -1.73
N PHE A 4 -29.60 15.62 -0.77
CA PHE A 4 -28.22 16.05 -0.55
C PHE A 4 -27.28 14.97 -1.10
N ILE A 5 -26.34 15.40 -1.95
CA ILE A 5 -25.27 14.53 -2.46
C ILE A 5 -24.18 14.50 -1.39
N ARG A 6 -23.84 13.32 -0.83
CA ARG A 6 -22.62 13.14 -0.02
C ARG A 6 -21.42 13.52 -0.91
N LYS A 7 -20.76 14.63 -0.61
CA LYS A 7 -19.79 15.29 -1.49
C LYS A 7 -18.36 14.75 -1.37
N ALA A 8 -18.27 13.42 -1.24
CA ALA A 8 -17.16 12.63 -1.75
C ALA A 8 -17.75 11.47 -2.55
N PHE A 9 -17.84 11.61 -3.87
CA PHE A 9 -18.14 10.47 -4.73
C PHE A 9 -16.85 9.66 -4.85
N LYS A 10 -16.82 8.49 -4.21
CA LYS A 10 -15.81 7.46 -4.50
C LYS A 10 -16.32 6.64 -5.68
N ALA A 11 -15.52 6.56 -6.74
CA ALA A 11 -15.72 5.62 -7.83
C ALA A 11 -14.39 4.90 -8.08
N GLY A 12 -14.07 3.93 -7.22
CA GLY A 12 -12.79 3.20 -7.26
C GLY A 12 -11.59 4.10 -6.92
N PRO A 13 -10.49 4.06 -7.69
CA PRO A 13 -9.27 4.80 -7.38
C PRO A 13 -9.43 6.32 -7.47
N VAL A 14 -10.62 6.84 -7.81
CA VAL A 14 -10.91 8.26 -8.00
C VAL A 14 -11.73 8.81 -6.83
N ARG A 15 -11.19 9.84 -6.17
CA ARG A 15 -11.82 10.64 -5.12
C ARG A 15 -12.20 12.00 -5.68
N ILE A 16 -13.46 12.40 -5.46
CA ILE A 16 -13.97 13.72 -5.84
C ILE A 16 -14.26 14.51 -4.57
N ASN A 17 -13.42 15.50 -4.23
CA ASN A 17 -13.63 16.38 -3.08
C ASN A 17 -14.27 17.69 -3.56
N LEU A 18 -15.40 18.08 -2.98
CA LEU A 18 -16.05 19.35 -3.29
C LEU A 18 -15.79 20.36 -2.18
N SER A 19 -15.15 21.48 -2.51
CA SER A 19 -14.82 22.56 -1.58
C SER A 19 -15.47 23.89 -1.99
N LYS A 20 -15.46 24.90 -1.10
CA LYS A 20 -15.91 26.28 -1.42
C LYS A 20 -15.18 26.87 -2.64
N GLY A 21 -13.98 26.37 -2.95
CA GLY A 21 -13.14 26.80 -4.07
C GLY A 21 -13.31 26.03 -5.39
N GLY A 22 -14.13 24.96 -5.43
CA GLY A 22 -14.39 24.13 -6.61
C GLY A 22 -14.30 22.62 -6.35
N VAL A 23 -14.42 21.84 -7.44
CA VAL A 23 -14.27 20.37 -7.45
C VAL A 23 -12.80 20.01 -7.57
N GLY A 24 -12.26 19.27 -6.60
CA GLY A 24 -10.99 18.57 -6.69
C GLY A 24 -11.22 17.11 -7.08
N VAL A 25 -10.47 16.60 -8.05
CA VAL A 25 -10.53 15.18 -8.44
C VAL A 25 -9.14 14.61 -8.30
N SER A 26 -8.94 13.65 -7.42
CA SER A 26 -7.67 12.93 -7.31
C SER A 26 -7.91 11.45 -7.45
N GLY A 27 -7.18 10.78 -8.34
CA GLY A 27 -7.19 9.35 -8.42
C GLY A 27 -5.83 8.69 -8.54
N GLY A 28 -5.70 7.52 -7.93
CA GLY A 28 -4.49 6.70 -7.95
C GLY A 28 -4.42 5.74 -6.78
N ILE A 29 -3.34 4.97 -6.75
CA ILE A 29 -3.04 3.95 -5.73
C ILE A 29 -2.06 4.51 -4.70
N THR A 30 -1.92 3.84 -3.55
CA THR A 30 -0.86 4.13 -2.58
C THR A 30 0.50 4.15 -3.27
N GLY A 31 1.21 5.27 -3.16
CA GLY A 31 2.47 5.54 -3.81
C GLY A 31 2.43 5.98 -5.28
N ALA A 32 1.25 6.20 -5.89
CA ALA A 32 1.12 6.86 -7.19
C ALA A 32 -0.29 7.48 -7.39
N ARG A 33 -0.39 8.81 -7.34
CA ARG A 33 -1.65 9.56 -7.42
C ARG A 33 -1.57 10.71 -8.43
N LEU A 34 -2.66 10.94 -9.13
CA LEU A 34 -2.87 12.08 -10.02
C LEU A 34 -4.04 12.90 -9.48
N GLY A 35 -3.84 14.19 -9.26
CA GLY A 35 -4.89 15.07 -8.74
C GLY A 35 -5.08 16.32 -9.57
N LEU A 36 -6.28 16.86 -9.51
CA LEU A 36 -6.72 18.12 -10.08
C LEU A 36 -7.34 18.92 -8.95
N ASN A 37 -6.84 20.13 -8.71
CA ASN A 37 -7.41 21.07 -7.76
C ASN A 37 -7.49 22.48 -8.36
N ARG A 38 -8.03 23.44 -7.60
CA ARG A 38 -8.14 24.85 -8.02
C ARG A 38 -6.80 25.48 -8.45
N ASN A 39 -5.68 24.92 -7.98
CA ASN A 39 -4.32 25.40 -8.25
C ASN A 39 -3.64 24.70 -9.45
N GLY A 40 -4.25 23.67 -10.04
CA GLY A 40 -3.74 22.94 -11.21
C GLY A 40 -3.85 21.41 -11.07
N ALA A 41 -3.40 20.68 -12.09
CA ALA A 41 -3.17 19.26 -11.96
C ALA A 41 -1.87 19.01 -11.18
N TYR A 42 -1.73 17.84 -10.55
CA TYR A 42 -0.51 17.41 -9.88
C TYR A 42 -0.36 15.89 -9.95
N VAL A 43 0.88 15.44 -9.88
CA VAL A 43 1.31 14.05 -9.76
C VAL A 43 1.96 13.92 -8.40
N TYR A 44 1.66 12.83 -7.71
CA TYR A 44 2.30 12.41 -6.49
C TYR A 44 2.71 10.95 -6.67
N GLY A 45 3.87 10.54 -6.20
CA GLY A 45 4.22 9.12 -6.20
C GLY A 45 5.49 8.83 -5.43
N GLY A 46 5.55 7.72 -4.71
CA GLY A 46 6.66 7.43 -3.80
C GLY A 46 6.30 6.40 -2.76
N ARG A 47 7.30 5.74 -2.19
CA ARG A 47 7.10 4.77 -1.11
C ARG A 47 8.38 4.69 -0.29
N HIS A 48 8.26 4.42 1.01
CA HIS A 48 9.39 4.18 1.92
C HIS A 48 10.42 5.34 1.97
N GLY A 49 9.94 6.56 2.24
CA GLY A 49 10.81 7.70 2.54
C GLY A 49 11.33 8.50 1.33
N LEU A 50 10.90 8.15 0.11
CA LEU A 50 11.22 8.91 -1.09
C LEU A 50 9.95 9.18 -1.90
N TYR A 51 9.55 10.45 -1.96
CA TYR A 51 8.33 10.86 -2.66
C TYR A 51 8.60 11.89 -3.74
N TYR A 52 7.89 11.73 -4.85
CA TYR A 52 7.85 12.57 -6.03
C TYR A 52 6.57 13.39 -5.99
N ARG A 53 6.68 14.72 -6.12
CA ARG A 53 5.52 15.60 -6.26
C ARG A 53 5.78 16.57 -7.40
N GLU A 54 4.89 16.59 -8.38
CA GLU A 54 4.94 17.52 -9.51
C GLU A 54 3.59 18.21 -9.68
N ARG A 55 3.57 19.54 -9.88
CA ARG A 55 2.34 20.27 -10.23
C ARG A 55 2.29 20.50 -11.73
N ILE A 56 1.34 19.84 -12.41
CA ILE A 56 1.05 20.01 -13.82
C ILE A 56 0.15 21.26 -13.99
N GLY A 57 0.80 22.39 -14.26
CA GLY A 57 0.13 23.59 -14.80
C GLY A 57 0.17 24.86 -13.94
N LYS A 58 1.07 25.78 -14.31
CA LYS A 58 0.82 27.21 -14.57
C LYS A 58 2.13 27.79 -15.07
N LYS A 59 2.21 28.02 -16.38
CA LYS A 59 3.29 28.79 -17.00
C LYS A 59 3.26 30.20 -16.42
N ARG A 60 4.13 30.51 -15.44
CA ARG A 60 4.69 31.85 -15.43
C ARG A 60 5.60 31.91 -16.64
N LYS A 61 5.14 32.55 -17.71
CA LYS A 61 6.06 33.14 -18.69
C LYS A 61 6.94 34.10 -17.89
N SER A 62 8.04 33.58 -17.35
CA SER A 62 9.16 34.40 -16.92
C SER A 62 9.62 35.12 -18.18
N LYS A 63 9.11 36.33 -18.42
CA LYS A 63 9.79 37.31 -19.26
C LYS A 63 11.10 37.66 -18.53
N ARG A 64 12.10 36.80 -18.63
CA ARG A 64 13.49 37.09 -18.28
C ARG A 64 14.40 36.04 -18.89
N SER A 65 15.47 36.55 -19.50
CA SER A 65 16.50 35.89 -20.32
C SER A 65 16.09 35.49 -21.75
N LEU A 66 15.78 36.49 -22.58
CA LEU A 66 16.50 36.55 -23.86
C LEU A 66 17.95 36.97 -23.51
N ASP A 67 18.92 36.39 -24.20
CA ASP A 67 20.37 36.63 -24.10
C ASP A 67 21.12 35.92 -22.97
N GLN A 68 21.30 34.60 -23.12
CA GLN A 68 22.59 33.94 -22.80
C GLN A 68 22.87 32.82 -23.80
N VAL A 69 23.45 33.18 -24.95
CA VAL A 69 24.13 32.23 -25.84
C VAL A 69 25.59 32.16 -25.39
N LYS A 70 26.08 30.96 -25.03
CA LYS A 70 27.53 30.72 -24.90
C LYS A 70 28.18 30.66 -26.29
N PRO A 71 29.48 30.98 -26.44
CA PRO A 71 30.12 31.10 -27.76
C PRO A 71 30.16 29.83 -28.63
N ASN A 72 29.71 28.69 -28.12
CA ASN A 72 29.93 27.38 -28.75
C ASN A 72 28.66 26.76 -29.36
N GLY A 73 27.59 27.55 -29.58
CA GLY A 73 26.44 27.14 -30.40
C GLY A 73 25.61 25.93 -29.91
N ARG A 74 25.89 25.39 -28.73
CA ARG A 74 25.10 24.29 -28.14
C ARG A 74 23.87 24.85 -27.43
N PRO A 75 22.63 24.41 -27.78
CA PRO A 75 21.45 24.81 -27.04
C PRO A 75 21.59 24.34 -25.58
N ILE A 76 21.33 25.26 -24.65
CA ILE A 76 21.14 24.90 -23.25
C ILE A 76 19.79 24.20 -23.19
N GLU A 77 19.78 22.86 -23.12
CA GLU A 77 18.60 22.11 -22.70
C GLU A 77 18.34 22.43 -21.22
N LEU A 78 17.71 23.57 -20.97
CA LEU A 78 17.03 23.85 -19.71
C LEU A 78 15.86 22.87 -19.64
N ASN A 79 15.83 22.05 -18.59
CA ASN A 79 14.71 21.17 -18.30
C ASN A 79 13.38 21.95 -18.48
N PRO A 80 12.52 21.61 -19.46
CA PRO A 80 11.32 22.40 -19.79
C PRO A 80 10.35 22.55 -18.61
N HIS A 81 10.48 21.68 -17.60
CA HIS A 81 9.58 21.51 -16.47
C HIS A 81 10.06 22.19 -15.16
N GLY A 82 11.24 22.83 -15.15
CA GLY A 82 11.80 23.44 -13.94
C GLY A 82 12.50 22.43 -13.02
N PRO A 83 12.80 22.80 -11.75
CA PRO A 83 13.39 21.87 -10.80
C PRO A 83 12.37 20.82 -10.33
N THR A 84 12.81 19.56 -10.20
CA THR A 84 12.01 18.45 -9.70
C THR A 84 12.04 18.42 -8.17
N ASP A 85 10.88 18.25 -7.55
CA ASP A 85 10.77 18.19 -6.09
C ASP A 85 10.78 16.73 -5.61
N LEU A 86 11.65 16.46 -4.63
CA LEU A 86 11.73 15.20 -3.90
C LEU A 86 11.34 15.47 -2.46
N PHE A 87 10.33 14.79 -1.93
CA PHE A 87 10.00 14.90 -0.52
C PHE A 87 10.82 13.91 0.30
N VAL A 88 11.33 14.36 1.44
CA VAL A 88 12.12 13.59 2.39
C VAL A 88 11.40 13.61 3.72
N ASP A 89 11.28 12.44 4.32
CA ASP A 89 10.79 12.35 5.69
C ASP A 89 11.83 12.92 6.65
N THR A 90 11.39 13.89 7.45
CA THR A 90 12.19 14.64 8.43
C THR A 90 11.90 14.19 9.86
N GLY A 91 10.92 13.29 10.06
CA GLY A 91 10.39 12.93 11.37
C GLY A 91 9.53 14.02 12.02
N ALA A 92 9.19 15.09 11.28
CA ALA A 92 8.43 16.21 11.81
C ALA A 92 6.93 15.90 11.97
N SER A 93 6.35 15.10 11.07
CA SER A 93 4.99 14.58 11.19
C SER A 93 4.89 13.55 12.32
N PHE A 94 3.69 13.41 12.90
CA PHE A 94 3.42 12.26 13.75
C PHE A 94 3.47 10.98 12.93
N SER A 95 3.89 9.87 13.54
CA SER A 95 3.70 8.54 12.96
C SER A 95 2.21 8.20 12.96
N SER A 96 1.74 7.57 11.88
CA SER A 96 0.37 7.07 11.85
C SER A 96 0.28 5.85 12.79
N PRO A 97 -0.79 5.71 13.60
CA PRO A 97 -1.08 4.45 14.29
C PRO A 97 -1.17 3.27 13.32
N TYR A 98 -1.47 3.56 12.06
CA TYR A 98 -1.58 2.59 10.98
C TYR A 98 -0.22 2.14 10.41
N ASP A 99 0.87 2.88 10.65
CA ASP A 99 2.22 2.53 10.19
C ASP A 99 2.86 1.41 11.02
N LEU A 100 2.21 1.00 12.12
CA LEU A 100 2.71 -0.04 13.02
C LEU A 100 2.34 -1.46 12.58
N ILE A 101 1.46 -1.63 11.58
CA ILE A 101 1.24 -2.96 11.01
C ILE A 101 2.40 -3.29 10.09
N GLU A 102 3.15 -4.32 10.48
CA GLU A 102 4.06 -4.96 9.54
C GLU A 102 3.23 -5.74 8.52
N PRO A 103 3.43 -5.54 7.21
CA PRO A 103 2.74 -6.34 6.21
C PRO A 103 3.16 -7.80 6.39
N HIS A 104 2.20 -8.67 6.74
CA HIS A 104 2.47 -10.11 6.81
C HIS A 104 2.74 -10.65 5.41
N PRO A 105 3.99 -11.08 5.11
CA PRO A 105 4.33 -11.54 3.79
C PRO A 105 3.62 -12.87 3.51
N TRP A 106 3.39 -13.14 2.24
CA TRP A 106 3.01 -14.48 1.81
C TRP A 106 4.07 -15.48 2.29
N PRO A 107 3.68 -16.61 2.88
CA PRO A 107 4.65 -17.60 3.34
C PRO A 107 5.49 -18.06 2.14
N GLU A 108 6.80 -18.09 2.34
CA GLU A 108 7.72 -18.45 1.26
C GLU A 108 7.49 -19.91 0.83
N LEU A 109 7.13 -20.10 -0.43
CA LEU A 109 7.10 -21.42 -1.03
C LEU A 109 8.53 -21.91 -1.23
N ILE A 110 8.82 -23.12 -0.77
CA ILE A 110 10.14 -23.74 -0.94
C ILE A 110 10.37 -23.97 -2.44
N GLU A 111 11.24 -23.17 -3.03
CA GLU A 111 11.67 -23.32 -4.42
C GLU A 111 13.05 -23.97 -4.50
N PRO A 112 13.17 -25.32 -4.46
CA PRO A 112 14.46 -25.96 -4.60
C PRO A 112 15.06 -25.56 -5.95
N LEU A 113 16.36 -25.25 -5.98
CA LEU A 113 17.05 -24.91 -7.21
C LEU A 113 16.92 -26.06 -8.23
N PRO A 114 16.42 -25.81 -9.46
CA PRO A 114 16.36 -26.83 -10.49
C PRO A 114 17.73 -27.44 -10.74
N ARG A 115 17.80 -28.77 -10.93
CA ARG A 115 19.11 -29.44 -11.07
C ARG A 115 19.95 -28.84 -12.20
N HIS A 116 19.36 -28.53 -13.35
CA HIS A 116 20.06 -27.91 -14.49
C HIS A 116 20.66 -26.52 -14.20
N LYS A 117 20.20 -25.82 -13.14
CA LYS A 117 20.77 -24.52 -12.72
C LYS A 117 21.89 -24.66 -11.69
N ASN A 118 22.12 -25.86 -11.16
CA ASN A 118 23.19 -26.09 -10.18
C ASN A 118 24.56 -26.12 -10.89
N PRO A 119 25.51 -25.22 -10.55
CA PRO A 119 26.81 -25.15 -11.22
C PRO A 119 27.63 -26.43 -11.06
N PHE A 120 27.47 -27.16 -9.96
CA PHE A 120 28.17 -28.42 -9.73
C PHE A 120 27.81 -29.51 -10.75
N ILE A 121 26.59 -29.48 -11.31
CA ILE A 121 26.21 -30.41 -12.36
C ILE A 121 27.02 -30.15 -13.64
N TRP A 122 27.19 -28.88 -14.00
CA TRP A 122 28.00 -28.50 -15.16
C TRP A 122 29.48 -28.80 -14.94
N ILE A 123 30.01 -28.49 -13.75
CA ILE A 123 31.38 -28.85 -13.37
C ILE A 123 31.60 -30.36 -13.49
N ALA A 124 30.66 -31.19 -13.01
CA ALA A 124 30.76 -32.64 -13.13
C ALA A 124 30.74 -33.11 -14.59
N ILE A 125 29.87 -32.54 -15.43
CA ILE A 125 29.83 -32.85 -16.87
C ILE A 125 31.16 -32.49 -17.55
N PHE A 126 31.69 -31.28 -17.29
CA PHE A 126 32.97 -30.83 -17.86
C PHE A 126 34.15 -31.68 -17.37
N LEU A 127 34.13 -32.09 -16.10
CA LEU A 127 35.17 -32.94 -15.52
C LEU A 127 35.16 -34.33 -16.15
N LEU A 128 33.98 -34.95 -16.31
CA LEU A 128 33.84 -36.25 -17.01
C LEU A 128 34.30 -36.16 -18.47
N ALA A 129 33.94 -35.08 -19.17
CA ALA A 129 34.40 -34.84 -20.54
C ALA A 129 35.93 -34.63 -20.60
N GLY A 130 36.50 -33.85 -19.69
CA GLY A 130 37.94 -33.58 -19.63
C GLY A 130 38.78 -34.83 -19.35
N ILE A 131 38.37 -35.66 -18.37
CA ILE A 131 39.04 -36.92 -18.06
C ILE A 131 39.01 -37.86 -19.27
N SER A 132 37.87 -37.94 -19.97
CA SER A 132 37.73 -38.77 -21.17
C SER A 132 38.65 -38.34 -22.32
N VAL A 133 39.04 -37.06 -22.39
CA VAL A 133 39.97 -36.54 -23.42
C VAL A 133 41.43 -36.78 -23.03
N ILE A 134 41.76 -36.63 -21.74
CA ILE A 134 43.14 -36.76 -21.24
C ILE A 134 43.61 -38.22 -21.22
N ILE A 135 42.72 -39.15 -20.87
CA ILE A 135 43.04 -40.58 -20.73
C ILE A 135 42.27 -41.36 -21.80
N PRO A 136 42.88 -41.66 -22.96
CA PRO A 136 42.24 -42.39 -24.05
C PRO A 136 42.21 -43.90 -23.77
N ASP A 137 41.57 -44.27 -22.65
CA ASP A 137 41.35 -45.64 -22.23
C ASP A 137 39.85 -46.00 -22.38
N PRO A 138 39.51 -47.13 -23.03
CA PRO A 138 38.12 -47.52 -23.28
C PRO A 138 37.31 -47.75 -21.99
N VAL A 139 37.95 -48.13 -20.88
CA VAL A 139 37.31 -48.26 -19.57
C VAL A 139 36.93 -46.89 -19.02
N VAL A 140 37.83 -45.90 -19.12
CA VAL A 140 37.59 -44.52 -18.68
C VAL A 140 36.46 -43.87 -19.46
N TRP A 141 36.39 -44.10 -20.77
CA TRP A 141 35.28 -43.62 -21.61
C TRP A 141 33.94 -44.23 -21.19
N SER A 142 33.93 -45.52 -20.88
CA SER A 142 32.74 -46.25 -20.44
C SER A 142 32.21 -45.72 -19.10
N ILE A 143 33.10 -45.48 -18.13
CA ILE A 143 32.74 -44.86 -16.83
C ILE A 143 32.24 -43.43 -17.01
N SER A 144 32.90 -42.65 -17.88
CA SER A 144 32.51 -41.26 -18.14
C SER A 144 31.14 -41.17 -18.81
N ALA A 145 30.86 -42.05 -19.78
CA ALA A 145 29.56 -42.16 -20.42
C ALA A 145 28.46 -42.57 -19.43
N ALA A 146 28.72 -43.54 -18.54
CA ALA A 146 27.79 -43.94 -17.50
C ALA A 146 27.49 -42.77 -16.52
N GLY A 147 28.53 -42.05 -16.08
CA GLY A 147 28.37 -40.86 -15.22
C GLY A 147 27.53 -39.78 -15.89
N PHE A 148 27.77 -39.50 -17.18
CA PHE A 148 26.99 -38.55 -17.95
C PHE A 148 25.52 -38.96 -18.07
N LEU A 149 25.23 -40.24 -18.33
CA LEU A 149 23.87 -40.77 -18.37
C LEU A 149 23.14 -40.63 -17.02
N ILE A 150 23.84 -40.87 -15.90
CA ILE A 150 23.27 -40.68 -14.55
C ILE A 150 22.92 -39.21 -14.31
N ILE A 151 23.80 -38.27 -14.71
CA ILE A 151 23.56 -36.84 -14.57
C ILE A 151 22.36 -36.41 -15.43
N LEU A 152 22.32 -36.82 -16.71
CA LEU A 152 21.20 -36.53 -17.60
C LEU A 152 19.89 -37.10 -17.06
N TRP A 153 19.90 -38.35 -16.59
CA TRP A 153 18.73 -38.98 -15.97
C TRP A 153 18.28 -38.20 -14.72
N SER A 154 19.22 -37.78 -13.89
CA SER A 154 18.97 -36.98 -12.69
C SER A 154 18.32 -35.62 -12.99
N VAL A 155 18.78 -34.92 -14.03
CA VAL A 155 18.21 -33.64 -14.50
C VAL A 155 16.84 -33.87 -15.14
N PHE A 156 16.71 -34.87 -15.99
CA PHE A 156 15.44 -35.20 -16.66
C PHE A 156 14.37 -35.63 -15.64
N ASN A 157 14.75 -36.42 -14.64
CA ASN A 157 13.86 -36.82 -13.55
C ASN A 157 13.44 -35.59 -12.72
N ASP A 158 14.33 -34.63 -12.48
CA ASP A 158 14.00 -33.36 -11.82
C ASP A 158 12.96 -32.56 -12.59
N TYR A 159 13.20 -32.38 -13.89
CA TYR A 159 12.27 -31.72 -14.79
C TYR A 159 10.91 -32.44 -14.84
N ARG A 160 10.90 -33.77 -14.94
CA ARG A 160 9.68 -34.58 -15.02
C ARG A 160 8.81 -34.43 -13.78
N TRP A 161 9.40 -34.49 -12.59
CA TRP A 161 8.65 -34.33 -11.33
C TRP A 161 8.12 -32.92 -11.15
N ARG A 162 8.91 -31.89 -11.51
CA ARG A 162 8.40 -30.52 -11.51
C ARG A 162 7.23 -30.37 -12.47
N LYS A 163 7.34 -30.85 -13.71
CA LYS A 163 6.26 -30.76 -14.69
C LYS A 163 4.98 -31.45 -14.18
N LYS A 164 5.10 -32.65 -13.61
CA LYS A 164 3.96 -33.35 -13.00
C LYS A 164 3.34 -32.57 -11.84
N GLY A 165 4.16 -31.94 -10.99
CA GLY A 165 3.67 -31.14 -9.86
C GLY A 165 2.86 -29.94 -10.33
N HIS A 166 3.34 -29.16 -11.30
CA HIS A 166 2.57 -28.03 -11.85
C HIS A 166 1.28 -28.52 -12.53
N GLN A 167 1.33 -29.60 -13.30
CA GLN A 167 0.14 -30.18 -13.92
C GLN A 167 -0.90 -30.63 -12.89
N MET A 168 -0.46 -31.21 -11.78
CA MET A 168 -1.32 -31.58 -10.67
C MET A 168 -1.99 -30.33 -10.08
N VAL A 169 -1.20 -29.31 -9.70
CA VAL A 169 -1.73 -28.07 -9.12
C VAL A 169 -2.72 -27.41 -10.07
N GLU A 170 -2.35 -27.21 -11.33
CA GLU A 170 -3.19 -26.59 -12.36
C GLU A 170 -4.50 -27.36 -12.59
N SER A 171 -4.43 -28.70 -12.68
CA SER A 171 -5.62 -29.52 -12.91
C SER A 171 -6.62 -29.46 -11.75
N ILE A 172 -6.13 -29.48 -10.50
CA ILE A 172 -6.97 -29.44 -9.31
C ILE A 172 -7.50 -28.03 -9.10
N ALA A 173 -6.66 -27.00 -9.24
CA ALA A 173 -7.06 -25.60 -9.12
C ALA A 173 -8.16 -25.24 -10.13
N LYS A 174 -7.98 -25.65 -11.39
CA LYS A 174 -9.00 -25.44 -12.43
C LYS A 174 -10.30 -26.19 -12.14
N ALA A 175 -10.21 -27.44 -11.70
CA ALA A 175 -11.40 -28.20 -11.30
C ALA A 175 -12.12 -27.56 -10.11
N PHE A 176 -11.37 -27.01 -9.15
CA PHE A 176 -11.91 -26.28 -8.01
C PHE A 176 -12.60 -24.98 -8.42
N GLU A 177 -12.00 -24.24 -9.34
CA GLU A 177 -12.57 -22.98 -9.88
C GLU A 177 -13.84 -23.21 -10.68
N GLU A 178 -13.94 -24.32 -11.43
CA GLU A 178 -15.12 -24.64 -12.25
C GLU A 178 -16.25 -25.26 -11.43
N ASN A 179 -15.94 -26.21 -10.53
CA ASN A 179 -16.94 -26.87 -9.69
C ASN A 179 -16.32 -27.36 -8.36
N PRO A 180 -16.44 -26.58 -7.28
CA PRO A 180 -15.80 -26.91 -6.00
C PRO A 180 -16.40 -28.14 -5.31
N LYS A 181 -17.61 -28.60 -5.67
CA LYS A 181 -18.28 -29.71 -4.96
C LYS A 181 -17.73 -31.09 -5.31
N THR A 182 -17.20 -31.26 -6.52
CA THR A 182 -16.85 -32.56 -7.09
C THR A 182 -15.39 -32.62 -7.52
N ILE A 183 -14.49 -32.19 -6.65
CA ILE A 183 -13.05 -32.17 -6.92
C ILE A 183 -12.50 -33.58 -6.86
N ASP A 184 -11.86 -34.04 -7.93
CA ASP A 184 -11.09 -35.27 -7.93
C ASP A 184 -9.67 -35.03 -7.40
N LEU A 185 -9.36 -35.56 -6.22
CA LEU A 185 -8.03 -35.51 -5.62
C LEU A 185 -7.13 -36.69 -6.00
N SER A 186 -7.60 -37.60 -6.87
CA SER A 186 -6.78 -38.69 -7.39
C SER A 186 -5.45 -38.23 -8.00
N PRO A 187 -5.34 -37.08 -8.70
CA PRO A 187 -4.05 -36.56 -9.15
C PRO A 187 -3.09 -36.23 -8.00
N MET A 188 -3.61 -35.68 -6.90
CA MET A 188 -2.84 -35.32 -5.70
C MET A 188 -2.30 -36.57 -5.00
N HIS A 189 -3.16 -37.52 -4.66
CA HIS A 189 -2.75 -38.74 -3.96
C HIS A 189 -1.74 -39.55 -4.78
N ARG A 190 -1.92 -39.65 -6.11
CA ARG A 190 -0.95 -40.31 -7.01
C ARG A 190 0.40 -39.59 -7.06
N PHE A 191 0.40 -38.27 -6.92
CA PHE A 191 1.63 -37.48 -6.86
C PHE A 191 2.30 -37.69 -5.50
N GLU A 192 1.57 -37.52 -4.41
CA GLU A 192 2.05 -37.66 -3.04
C GLU A 192 2.72 -39.02 -2.79
N GLU A 193 2.08 -40.12 -3.23
CA GLU A 193 2.58 -41.49 -3.06
C GLU A 193 3.89 -41.75 -3.82
N LYS A 194 4.05 -41.15 -5.01
CA LYS A 194 5.16 -41.49 -5.93
C LYS A 194 6.28 -40.47 -5.95
N ALA A 195 5.99 -39.22 -5.59
CA ALA A 195 6.95 -38.13 -5.67
C ALA A 195 7.91 -38.16 -4.47
N PRO A 196 9.21 -37.89 -4.70
CA PRO A 196 10.15 -37.67 -3.60
C PRO A 196 9.71 -36.52 -2.69
N LYS A 197 9.96 -36.67 -1.37
CA LYS A 197 9.56 -35.73 -0.30
C LYS A 197 9.72 -34.24 -0.67
N ARG A 198 10.87 -33.87 -1.22
CA ARG A 198 11.20 -32.49 -1.64
C ARG A 198 10.21 -31.84 -2.63
N TYR A 199 9.50 -32.64 -3.42
CA TYR A 199 8.49 -32.11 -4.33
C TYR A 199 7.13 -32.01 -3.67
N ASN A 200 6.79 -32.94 -2.76
CA ASN A 200 5.59 -32.82 -1.94
C ASN A 200 5.67 -31.56 -1.06
N GLU A 201 6.81 -31.34 -0.42
CA GLU A 201 7.10 -30.14 0.39
C GLU A 201 7.03 -28.83 -0.41
N ARG A 202 7.16 -28.89 -1.75
CA ARG A 202 7.00 -27.72 -2.63
C ARG A 202 5.57 -27.54 -3.09
N PHE A 203 4.97 -28.59 -3.67
CA PHE A 203 3.73 -28.47 -4.42
C PHE A 203 2.46 -28.61 -3.58
N MET A 204 2.54 -29.20 -2.38
CA MET A 204 1.37 -29.28 -1.49
C MET A 204 1.03 -27.91 -0.88
N PRO A 205 2.02 -27.14 -0.38
CA PRO A 205 1.76 -25.74 0.03
C PRO A 205 1.30 -24.87 -1.13
N ASP A 206 1.88 -25.03 -2.33
CA ASP A 206 1.47 -24.31 -3.54
C ASP A 206 0.01 -24.60 -3.91
N LEU A 207 -0.39 -25.87 -3.93
CA LEU A 207 -1.78 -26.28 -4.14
C LEU A 207 -2.72 -25.64 -3.11
N PHE A 208 -2.34 -25.70 -1.83
CA PHE A 208 -3.13 -25.09 -0.76
C PHE A 208 -3.32 -23.59 -0.99
N SER A 209 -2.23 -22.85 -1.25
CA SER A 209 -2.25 -21.41 -1.49
C SER A 209 -3.17 -21.02 -2.66
N VAL A 210 -3.15 -21.78 -3.75
CA VAL A 210 -4.02 -21.53 -4.91
C VAL A 210 -5.49 -21.79 -4.57
N ILE A 211 -5.80 -22.90 -3.90
CA ILE A 211 -7.19 -23.26 -3.55
C ILE A 211 -7.78 -22.23 -2.58
N ILE A 212 -7.06 -21.86 -1.52
CA ILE A 212 -7.56 -20.87 -0.57
C ILE A 212 -7.75 -19.50 -1.25
N GLN A 213 -6.85 -19.11 -2.15
CA GLN A 213 -7.00 -17.86 -2.89
C GLN A 213 -8.27 -17.85 -3.74
N ILE A 214 -8.54 -18.93 -4.49
CA ILE A 214 -9.78 -19.07 -5.28
C ILE A 214 -11.01 -19.01 -4.36
N ALA A 215 -10.99 -19.73 -3.24
CA ALA A 215 -12.12 -19.76 -2.32
C ALA A 215 -12.42 -18.38 -1.71
N MET A 216 -11.37 -17.65 -1.34
CA MET A 216 -11.49 -16.31 -0.75
C MET A 216 -11.79 -15.22 -1.79
N GLU A 217 -11.48 -15.44 -3.06
CA GLU A 217 -11.86 -14.53 -4.15
C GLU A 217 -13.34 -14.69 -4.52
N LYS A 218 -13.85 -15.93 -4.58
CA LYS A 218 -15.27 -16.19 -4.88
C LYS A 218 -16.20 -15.81 -3.71
N GLN A 219 -15.76 -16.03 -2.47
CA GLN A 219 -16.52 -15.74 -1.23
C GLN A 219 -17.90 -16.42 -1.09
N GLU A 220 -18.23 -17.35 -1.99
CA GLU A 220 -19.46 -18.12 -1.98
C GLU A 220 -19.37 -19.31 -1.01
N ASP A 221 -20.47 -19.63 -0.33
CA ASP A 221 -20.54 -20.69 0.68
C ASP A 221 -20.08 -22.06 0.14
N GLU A 222 -20.33 -22.34 -1.13
CA GLU A 222 -19.93 -23.59 -1.78
C GLU A 222 -18.41 -23.76 -1.84
N TYR A 223 -17.68 -22.68 -2.15
CA TYR A 223 -16.23 -22.69 -2.23
C TYR A 223 -15.60 -22.78 -0.85
N ILE A 224 -16.14 -22.06 0.13
CA ILE A 224 -15.65 -22.08 1.51
C ILE A 224 -15.86 -23.46 2.13
N PHE A 225 -17.03 -24.06 1.93
CA PHE A 225 -17.31 -25.41 2.42
C PHE A 225 -16.35 -26.44 1.82
N SER A 226 -16.15 -26.40 0.50
CA SER A 226 -15.24 -27.32 -0.17
C SER A 226 -13.78 -27.09 0.22
N TYR A 227 -13.36 -25.84 0.36
CA TYR A 227 -12.04 -25.48 0.89
C TYR A 227 -11.81 -26.07 2.29
N ASN A 228 -12.75 -25.88 3.23
CA ASN A 228 -12.64 -26.41 4.59
C ASN A 228 -12.53 -27.95 4.64
N LYS A 229 -13.15 -28.63 3.67
CA LYS A 229 -13.00 -30.08 3.50
C LYS A 229 -11.61 -30.45 2.97
N LEU A 230 -11.09 -29.69 2.02
CA LEU A 230 -9.77 -29.92 1.41
C LEU A 230 -8.62 -29.57 2.35
N GLU A 231 -8.74 -28.53 3.18
CA GLU A 231 -7.74 -28.13 4.17
C GLU A 231 -7.33 -29.33 5.04
N LYS A 232 -8.31 -30.15 5.47
CA LYS A 232 -8.08 -31.35 6.29
C LYS A 232 -7.43 -32.52 5.55
N GLN A 233 -7.41 -32.48 4.22
CA GLN A 233 -6.89 -33.56 3.36
C GLN A 233 -5.52 -33.25 2.77
N LEU A 234 -5.13 -31.97 2.74
CA LEU A 234 -3.87 -31.53 2.20
C LEU A 234 -2.74 -31.74 3.23
N PRO A 235 -1.63 -32.41 2.86
CA PRO A 235 -0.51 -32.66 3.77
C PRO A 235 0.38 -31.42 3.90
N VAL A 236 -0.13 -30.39 4.58
CA VAL A 236 0.52 -29.09 4.78
C VAL A 236 0.65 -28.82 6.29
N ASN A 237 1.73 -28.16 6.68
CA ASN A 237 1.98 -27.79 8.09
C ASN A 237 0.95 -26.75 8.56
N ASP A 238 0.40 -26.91 9.76
CA ASP A 238 -0.56 -25.98 10.39
C ASP A 238 -0.03 -24.54 10.44
N GLU A 239 1.27 -24.37 10.69
CA GLU A 239 1.91 -23.04 10.67
C GLU A 239 1.81 -22.37 9.30
N PHE A 240 2.01 -23.11 8.21
CA PHE A 240 1.88 -22.59 6.85
C PHE A 240 0.43 -22.23 6.53
N ILE A 241 -0.53 -23.05 6.98
CA ILE A 241 -1.97 -22.80 6.81
C ILE A 241 -2.35 -21.49 7.50
N LEU A 242 -1.98 -21.32 8.78
CA LEU A 242 -2.27 -20.12 9.55
C LEU A 242 -1.64 -18.87 8.95
N ASN A 243 -0.35 -18.93 8.57
CA ASN A 243 0.35 -17.81 7.95
C ASN A 243 -0.25 -17.42 6.59
N THR A 244 -0.68 -18.41 5.79
CA THR A 244 -1.35 -18.13 4.50
C THR A 244 -2.70 -17.45 4.72
N LYS A 245 -3.50 -17.94 5.67
CA LYS A 245 -4.79 -17.35 6.05
C LYS A 245 -4.60 -15.90 6.53
N GLN A 246 -3.60 -15.64 7.36
CA GLN A 246 -3.26 -14.28 7.81
C GLN A 246 -2.84 -13.38 6.64
N ALA A 247 -1.94 -13.84 5.76
CA ALA A 247 -1.51 -13.07 4.61
C ALA A 247 -2.67 -12.65 3.69
N ILE A 248 -3.69 -13.51 3.54
CA ILE A 248 -4.92 -13.18 2.80
C ILE A 248 -5.73 -12.09 3.52
N LEU A 249 -5.91 -12.23 4.84
CA LEU A 249 -6.60 -11.23 5.66
C LEU A 249 -5.90 -9.88 5.58
N THR A 250 -4.59 -9.82 5.84
CA THR A 250 -3.78 -8.60 5.80
C THR A 250 -3.86 -7.93 4.43
N ARG A 251 -3.72 -8.70 3.34
CA ARG A 251 -3.84 -8.16 1.98
C ARG A 251 -5.22 -7.60 1.69
N ARG A 252 -6.29 -8.25 2.17
CA ARG A 252 -7.66 -7.73 2.00
C ARG A 252 -7.86 -6.47 2.83
N MET A 253 -7.34 -6.43 4.05
CA MET A 253 -7.37 -5.26 4.92
C MET A 253 -6.62 -4.08 4.30
N GLU A 254 -5.40 -4.28 3.78
CA GLU A 254 -4.65 -3.24 3.07
C GLU A 254 -5.44 -2.64 1.90
N ALA A 255 -6.10 -3.49 1.11
CA ALA A 255 -6.91 -3.04 -0.02
C ALA A 255 -8.14 -2.23 0.42
N VAL A 256 -8.79 -2.64 1.51
CA VAL A 256 -9.96 -1.95 2.06
C VAL A 256 -9.57 -0.65 2.78
N LEU A 257 -8.40 -0.61 3.40
CA LEU A 257 -7.94 0.47 4.26
C LEU A 257 -6.97 1.41 3.56
N GLU A 258 -6.82 1.30 2.24
CA GLU A 258 -5.95 2.14 1.41
C GLU A 258 -6.19 3.64 1.61
N ASP A 259 -7.41 4.02 1.97
CA ASP A 259 -7.81 5.40 2.22
C ASP A 259 -8.03 5.77 3.69
N HIS A 260 -7.64 4.87 4.60
CA HIS A 260 -7.83 5.00 6.04
C HIS A 260 -9.27 5.34 6.46
N LEU A 261 -10.26 5.02 5.62
CA LEU A 261 -11.69 5.21 5.89
C LEU A 261 -12.47 3.92 5.64
N LEU A 262 -12.58 3.12 6.69
CA LEU A 262 -13.36 1.89 6.69
C LEU A 262 -14.86 2.16 6.66
N SER A 263 -15.58 1.79 5.61
CA SER A 263 -17.04 1.81 5.58
C SER A 263 -17.67 0.66 6.40
N GLU A 264 -18.96 0.78 6.75
CA GLU A 264 -19.68 -0.31 7.44
C GLU A 264 -19.73 -1.60 6.61
N LYS A 265 -19.90 -1.47 5.29
CA LYS A 265 -19.93 -2.62 4.39
C LYS A 265 -18.58 -3.34 4.39
N GLU A 266 -17.49 -2.58 4.24
CA GLU A 266 -16.14 -3.10 4.27
C GLU A 266 -15.77 -3.73 5.62
N GLU A 267 -16.17 -3.11 6.74
CA GLU A 267 -15.98 -3.69 8.07
C GLU A 267 -16.67 -5.05 8.17
N ASN A 268 -17.91 -5.15 7.71
CA ASN A 268 -18.67 -6.40 7.71
C ASN A 268 -18.02 -7.45 6.79
N GLU A 269 -17.50 -7.05 5.63
CA GLU A 269 -16.75 -7.93 4.72
C GLU A 269 -15.48 -8.50 5.39
N ILE A 270 -14.70 -7.67 6.11
CA ILE A 270 -13.51 -8.15 6.83
C ILE A 270 -13.91 -9.09 7.98
N ARG A 271 -14.92 -8.74 8.77
CA ARG A 271 -15.38 -9.59 9.88
C ARG A 271 -15.96 -10.92 9.39
N ASP A 272 -16.62 -10.93 8.24
CA ASP A 272 -17.09 -12.14 7.59
C ASP A 272 -15.91 -12.99 7.08
N LEU A 273 -14.92 -12.36 6.45
CA LEU A 273 -13.69 -13.04 6.01
C LEU A 273 -12.94 -13.71 7.18
N ILE A 274 -12.81 -13.02 8.33
CA ILE A 274 -12.19 -13.58 9.54
C ILE A 274 -12.90 -14.87 9.98
N LYS A 275 -14.24 -14.87 9.97
CA LYS A 275 -15.05 -16.06 10.30
C LYS A 275 -14.85 -17.18 9.29
N LYS A 276 -14.82 -16.85 7.99
CA LYS A 276 -14.64 -17.82 6.90
C LYS A 276 -13.25 -18.46 6.89
N LEU A 277 -12.22 -17.73 7.31
CA LEU A 277 -10.85 -18.22 7.45
C LEU A 277 -10.64 -19.08 8.72
N ASP A 278 -11.58 -19.05 9.68
CA ASP A 278 -11.48 -19.74 10.97
C ASP A 278 -10.20 -19.35 11.75
N LEU A 279 -9.89 -18.04 11.77
CA LEU A 279 -8.73 -17.50 12.49
C LEU A 279 -9.08 -17.15 13.93
N SER A 280 -8.25 -17.61 14.88
CA SER A 280 -8.43 -17.27 16.29
C SER A 280 -8.12 -15.80 16.57
N GLU A 281 -8.93 -15.13 17.39
CA GLU A 281 -8.75 -13.70 17.73
C GLU A 281 -7.37 -13.41 18.33
N LYS A 282 -6.79 -14.35 19.09
CA LYS A 282 -5.45 -14.20 19.66
C LYS A 282 -4.36 -14.12 18.59
N PHE A 283 -4.54 -14.83 17.48
CA PHE A 283 -3.57 -14.89 16.39
C PHE A 283 -3.62 -13.62 15.53
N ILE A 284 -4.81 -13.05 15.32
CA ILE A 284 -5.04 -11.84 14.51
C ILE A 284 -5.28 -10.58 15.35
N PHE A 285 -4.64 -10.52 16.53
CA PHE A 285 -4.91 -9.45 17.50
C PHE A 285 -4.59 -8.06 16.95
N GLU A 286 -3.48 -7.93 16.22
CA GLU A 286 -3.03 -6.67 15.63
C GLU A 286 -4.01 -6.19 14.53
N GLU A 287 -4.47 -7.09 13.68
CA GLU A 287 -5.47 -6.82 12.66
C GLU A 287 -6.81 -6.38 13.26
N LEU A 288 -7.25 -7.04 14.33
CA LEU A 288 -8.47 -6.66 15.03
C LEU A 288 -8.35 -5.28 15.68
N GLN A 289 -7.22 -4.98 16.32
CA GLN A 289 -6.97 -3.65 16.87
C GLN A 289 -7.04 -2.55 15.80
N TYR A 290 -6.47 -2.81 14.63
CA TYR A 290 -6.52 -1.87 13.52
C TYR A 290 -7.94 -1.69 12.97
N LEU A 291 -8.68 -2.79 12.79
CA LEU A 291 -10.05 -2.75 12.33
C LEU A 291 -10.94 -1.95 13.30
N ASP A 292 -10.76 -2.16 14.60
CA ASP A 292 -11.48 -1.44 15.64
C ASP A 292 -11.07 0.04 15.70
N LEU A 293 -9.78 0.36 15.52
CA LEU A 293 -9.31 1.73 15.38
C LEU A 293 -9.96 2.42 14.17
N ALA A 294 -9.94 1.79 13.00
CA ALA A 294 -10.55 2.34 11.79
C ALA A 294 -12.08 2.51 11.94
N SER A 295 -12.76 1.56 12.59
CA SER A 295 -14.18 1.66 12.92
C SER A 295 -14.46 2.82 13.89
N SER A 296 -13.61 3.03 14.90
CA SER A 296 -13.73 4.14 15.84
C SER A 296 -13.58 5.49 15.14
N VAL A 297 -12.61 5.60 14.21
CA VAL A 297 -12.40 6.80 13.40
C VAL A 297 -13.62 7.06 12.51
N ARG A 298 -14.20 6.03 11.85
CA ARG A 298 -15.45 6.19 11.09
C ARG A 298 -16.55 6.75 11.98
N LYS A 299 -16.84 6.12 13.12
CA LYS A 299 -17.93 6.51 14.02
C LYS A 299 -17.78 7.96 14.47
N GLU A 300 -16.56 8.35 14.81
CA GLU A 300 -16.25 9.72 15.24
C GLU A 300 -16.37 10.73 14.08
N VAL A 301 -15.97 10.32 12.88
CA VAL A 301 -16.15 11.10 11.65
C VAL A 301 -17.63 11.21 11.27
N GLU A 302 -18.49 10.23 11.55
CA GLU A 302 -19.92 10.27 11.23
C GLU A 302 -20.74 11.03 12.27
N LYS A 303 -20.28 11.04 13.54
CA LYS A 303 -20.93 11.75 14.65
C LYS A 303 -21.29 13.20 14.27
N PRO A 304 -22.50 13.68 14.61
CA PRO A 304 -22.85 15.08 14.40
C PRO A 304 -21.86 16.01 15.11
N ILE A 305 -21.81 17.26 14.66
CA ILE A 305 -21.06 18.29 15.36
C ILE A 305 -21.83 18.63 16.63
N GLU A 306 -21.16 18.54 17.76
CA GLU A 306 -21.66 18.92 19.08
C GLU A 306 -20.73 20.01 19.63
N GLU A 307 -21.29 20.90 20.43
CA GLU A 307 -20.49 21.92 21.11
C GLU A 307 -19.66 21.25 22.23
N VAL A 308 -18.38 21.62 22.31
CA VAL A 308 -17.41 21.06 23.26
C VAL A 308 -16.83 22.20 24.10
N GLU A 309 -16.45 21.89 25.34
CA GLU A 309 -15.78 22.85 26.21
C GLU A 309 -14.49 23.37 25.57
N SER A 310 -14.38 24.69 25.46
CA SER A 310 -13.20 25.33 24.88
C SER A 310 -12.12 25.49 25.93
N SER A 311 -10.92 25.07 25.58
CA SER A 311 -9.71 25.31 26.37
C SER A 311 -9.13 26.72 26.19
N VAL A 312 -9.73 27.55 25.33
CA VAL A 312 -9.34 28.94 25.04
C VAL A 312 -10.52 29.89 25.21
N PRO A 313 -10.28 31.16 25.57
CA PRO A 313 -11.36 32.13 25.74
C PRO A 313 -12.10 32.39 24.42
N LEU A 314 -13.41 32.18 24.43
CA LEU A 314 -14.31 32.40 23.29
C LEU A 314 -14.84 33.84 23.26
N VAL A 315 -14.97 34.38 22.06
CA VAL A 315 -15.65 35.67 21.84
C VAL A 315 -17.17 35.48 21.99
N ARG A 316 -17.91 36.55 22.28
CA ARG A 316 -19.39 36.49 22.38
C ARG A 316 -20.02 35.88 21.12
N GLY A 317 -20.77 34.80 21.30
CA GLY A 317 -21.43 34.04 20.23
C GLY A 317 -20.47 33.26 19.34
N GLU A 318 -19.28 32.94 19.83
CA GLU A 318 -18.36 31.94 19.23
C GLU A 318 -18.57 30.62 19.97
N HIS A 319 -18.70 29.53 19.21
CA HIS A 319 -18.94 28.19 19.73
C HIS A 319 -17.79 27.25 19.35
N CYS A 320 -17.35 26.43 20.31
CA CYS A 320 -16.27 25.48 20.11
C CYS A 320 -16.82 24.10 19.75
N PHE A 321 -16.25 23.45 18.74
CA PHE A 321 -16.78 22.19 18.20
C PHE A 321 -15.79 21.04 18.22
N ALA A 322 -14.49 21.32 18.33
CA ALA A 322 -13.49 20.28 18.44
C ALA A 322 -12.24 20.80 19.15
N VAL A 323 -11.69 19.95 20.01
CA VAL A 323 -10.38 20.14 20.63
C VAL A 323 -9.56 18.88 20.37
N PHE A 324 -8.37 19.05 19.82
CA PHE A 324 -7.44 17.96 19.56
C PHE A 324 -6.15 18.20 20.32
N ASP A 325 -5.74 17.19 21.07
CA ASP A 325 -4.42 17.12 21.67
C ASP A 325 -3.38 16.67 20.63
N ASP A 326 -2.10 16.93 20.91
CA ASP A 326 -0.96 16.50 20.09
C ASP A 326 -1.09 16.88 18.60
N VAL A 327 -1.14 18.18 18.31
CA VAL A 327 -1.14 18.72 16.95
C VAL A 327 0.11 19.55 16.71
N ARG A 328 0.77 19.27 15.58
CA ARG A 328 1.93 20.02 15.07
C ARG A 328 1.53 20.90 13.92
N LEU A 329 1.90 22.18 13.96
CA LEU A 329 1.92 23.04 12.79
C LEU A 329 3.27 22.88 12.10
N LEU A 330 3.22 22.48 10.84
CA LEU A 330 4.37 22.22 10.00
C LEU A 330 4.53 23.30 8.92
N GLU A 331 5.77 23.53 8.52
CA GLU A 331 6.12 24.33 7.34
C GLU A 331 6.92 23.48 6.36
N GLU A 332 6.51 23.47 5.09
CA GLU A 332 7.27 22.82 4.02
C GLU A 332 8.49 23.69 3.68
N ARG A 333 9.70 23.13 3.87
CA ARG A 333 10.98 23.79 3.60
C ARG A 333 11.84 23.01 2.63
N VAL A 334 12.65 23.72 1.87
CA VAL A 334 13.68 23.12 1.01
C VAL A 334 14.88 22.77 1.89
N GLN A 335 15.10 21.48 2.11
CA GLN A 335 16.21 20.94 2.88
C GLN A 335 17.52 21.00 2.08
N GLU A 336 17.48 20.63 0.80
CA GLU A 336 18.66 20.57 -0.06
C GLU A 336 18.32 20.94 -1.51
N ARG A 337 19.30 21.47 -2.23
CA ARG A 337 19.22 21.66 -3.68
C ARG A 337 20.43 21.03 -4.33
N PHE A 338 20.22 20.11 -5.25
CA PHE A 338 21.30 19.44 -5.96
C PHE A 338 20.96 19.30 -7.45
N GLN A 339 21.97 18.96 -8.26
CA GLN A 339 21.79 18.75 -9.70
C GLN A 339 22.33 17.39 -10.07
N HIS A 340 21.53 16.58 -10.75
CA HIS A 340 21.94 15.27 -11.25
C HIS A 340 21.47 15.10 -12.70
N LYS A 341 22.34 14.62 -13.59
CA LYS A 341 22.06 14.46 -15.03
C LYS A 341 21.40 15.69 -15.68
N ARG A 342 21.88 16.90 -15.35
CA ARG A 342 21.37 18.21 -15.82
C ARG A 342 19.94 18.57 -15.36
N VAL A 343 19.33 17.76 -14.50
CA VAL A 343 18.06 18.08 -13.82
C VAL A 343 18.38 18.68 -12.45
N LYS A 344 17.77 19.82 -12.12
CA LYS A 344 17.86 20.43 -10.80
C LYS A 344 16.81 19.79 -9.89
N TYR A 345 17.21 19.32 -8.73
CA TYR A 345 16.34 18.73 -7.72
C TYR A 345 16.28 19.63 -6.49
N ARG A 346 15.11 19.68 -5.84
CA ARG A 346 14.94 20.25 -4.51
C ARG A 346 14.44 19.14 -3.58
N LYS A 347 15.13 18.90 -2.48
CA LYS A 347 14.61 18.07 -1.40
C LYS A 347 13.72 18.93 -0.51
N LEU A 348 12.45 18.62 -0.44
CA LEU A 348 11.47 19.24 0.44
C LEU A 348 11.30 18.37 1.68
N GLY A 349 11.02 18.98 2.83
CA GLY A 349 10.71 18.29 4.07
C GLY A 349 9.92 19.22 4.99
N TYR A 350 9.25 18.64 5.98
CA TYR A 350 8.51 19.43 6.97
C TYR A 350 9.42 19.88 8.12
N GLU A 351 9.21 21.10 8.60
CA GLU A 351 9.80 21.59 9.84
C GLU A 351 8.69 21.93 10.83
N ILE A 352 8.86 21.50 12.09
CA ILE A 352 7.92 21.79 13.17
C ILE A 352 8.03 23.29 13.50
N GLN A 353 6.95 24.04 13.22
CA GLN A 353 6.87 25.44 13.65
C GLN A 353 6.33 25.57 15.06
N MET A 354 5.34 24.75 15.42
CA MET A 354 4.77 24.71 16.76
C MET A 354 4.12 23.36 17.03
N GLU A 355 4.02 23.01 18.30
CA GLU A 355 3.35 21.82 18.79
C GLU A 355 2.45 22.22 19.96
N GLY A 356 1.27 21.63 20.04
CA GLY A 356 0.32 21.91 21.11
C GLY A 356 -1.08 21.39 20.80
N LYS A 357 -2.08 22.08 21.33
CA LYS A 357 -3.49 21.74 21.15
C LYS A 357 -4.10 22.53 20.01
N LEU A 358 -5.02 21.91 19.29
CA LEU A 358 -5.81 22.53 18.24
C LEU A 358 -7.25 22.70 18.72
N VAL A 359 -7.80 23.90 18.58
CA VAL A 359 -9.20 24.23 18.85
C VAL A 359 -9.85 24.69 17.56
N ILE A 360 -11.01 24.13 17.24
CA ILE A 360 -11.81 24.49 16.07
C ILE A 360 -13.14 25.07 16.55
N THR A 361 -13.38 26.34 16.24
CA THR A 361 -14.63 27.05 16.52
C THR A 361 -15.40 27.29 15.22
N ASP A 362 -16.63 27.80 15.31
CA ASP A 362 -17.34 28.36 14.14
C ASP A 362 -16.50 29.44 13.43
N ARG A 363 -15.80 30.30 14.17
CA ARG A 363 -15.14 31.47 13.59
C ARG A 363 -13.68 31.26 13.19
N ARG A 364 -12.95 30.39 13.90
CA ARG A 364 -11.49 30.29 13.77
C ARG A 364 -10.93 28.93 14.17
N LEU A 365 -9.75 28.67 13.62
CA LEU A 365 -8.87 27.57 13.93
C LEU A 365 -7.71 28.10 14.76
N ILE A 366 -7.52 27.60 15.97
CA ILE A 366 -6.50 28.07 16.91
C ILE A 366 -5.58 26.92 17.27
N ILE A 367 -4.26 27.10 17.08
CA ILE A 367 -3.25 26.17 17.57
C ILE A 367 -2.48 26.88 18.68
N TYR A 368 -2.37 26.26 19.84
CA TYR A 368 -1.65 26.87 20.96
C TYR A 368 -0.82 25.85 21.75
N GLY A 369 0.33 26.31 22.24
CA GLY A 369 1.33 25.53 22.98
C GLY A 369 2.40 26.47 23.52
N SER A 370 3.61 26.45 22.94
CA SER A 370 4.66 27.45 23.26
C SER A 370 4.31 28.89 22.83
N GLY A 371 3.36 29.03 21.92
CA GLY A 371 2.73 30.29 21.52
C GLY A 371 1.36 29.98 20.93
N SER A 372 0.69 30.96 20.33
CA SER A 372 -0.61 30.75 19.66
C SER A 372 -0.58 31.23 18.21
N ARG A 373 -1.32 30.54 17.35
CA ARG A 373 -1.62 30.96 15.99
C ARG A 373 -3.08 30.75 15.70
N GLU A 374 -3.68 31.76 15.07
CA GLU A 374 -5.09 31.78 14.74
C GLU A 374 -5.28 31.93 13.23
N TYR A 375 -6.22 31.18 12.68
CA TYR A 375 -6.66 31.28 11.30
C TYR A 375 -8.18 31.40 11.25
N ARG A 376 -8.70 32.41 10.56
CA ARG A 376 -10.15 32.60 10.42
C ARG A 376 -10.75 31.50 9.55
N LEU A 377 -11.83 30.87 10.01
CA LEU A 377 -12.46 29.74 9.36
C LEU A 377 -13.02 30.14 7.98
N ASN A 378 -13.62 31.34 7.88
CA ASN A 378 -14.12 31.90 6.63
C ASN A 378 -13.06 32.13 5.54
N LYS A 379 -11.76 32.14 5.88
CA LYS A 379 -10.67 32.23 4.92
C LYS A 379 -10.18 30.86 4.45
N ILE A 380 -10.60 29.75 5.08
CA ILE A 380 -10.21 28.41 4.66
C ILE A 380 -10.95 28.06 3.37
N GLN A 381 -10.20 27.78 2.30
CA GLN A 381 -10.74 27.46 0.99
C GLN A 381 -10.85 25.95 0.77
N ASN A 382 -9.86 25.20 1.25
CA ASN A 382 -9.75 23.77 1.03
C ASN A 382 -8.97 23.11 2.17
N VAL A 383 -9.35 21.87 2.48
CA VAL A 383 -8.69 21.00 3.45
C VAL A 383 -8.41 19.69 2.72
N ILE A 384 -7.18 19.19 2.81
CA ILE A 384 -6.79 17.91 2.21
C ILE A 384 -5.98 17.13 3.23
N ALA A 385 -6.42 15.93 3.59
CA ALA A 385 -5.60 15.00 4.35
C ALA A 385 -4.67 14.22 3.41
N ASP A 386 -3.37 14.28 3.68
CA ASP A 386 -2.35 13.41 3.09
C ASP A 386 -1.99 12.32 4.10
N LEU A 387 -2.49 11.13 3.82
CA LEU A 387 -2.36 9.95 4.68
C LEU A 387 -0.95 9.37 4.67
N GLU A 388 -0.23 9.49 3.55
CA GLU A 388 1.14 8.94 3.45
C GLU A 388 2.14 9.78 4.22
N ALA A 389 1.94 11.10 4.24
CA ALA A 389 2.75 12.02 5.03
C ALA A 389 2.19 12.26 6.44
N ASN A 390 1.04 11.67 6.76
CA ASN A 390 0.29 11.92 7.99
C ASN A 390 0.09 13.42 8.29
N THR A 391 -0.31 14.18 7.27
CA THR A 391 -0.50 15.64 7.33
C THR A 391 -1.84 16.11 6.79
N ILE A 392 -2.23 17.33 7.13
CA ILE A 392 -3.44 18.01 6.66
C ILE A 392 -3.00 19.32 6.02
N GLU A 393 -3.16 19.44 4.70
CA GLU A 393 -2.93 20.66 3.94
C GLU A 393 -4.18 21.54 4.01
N VAL A 394 -4.09 22.67 4.71
CA VAL A 394 -5.17 23.67 4.80
C VAL A 394 -4.81 24.87 3.93
N THR A 395 -5.55 25.06 2.85
CA THR A 395 -5.39 26.21 1.95
C THR A 395 -6.18 27.40 2.46
N ILE A 396 -5.50 28.52 2.71
CA ILE A 396 -6.09 29.75 3.25
C ILE A 396 -6.08 30.85 2.19
N ALA A 397 -7.17 31.60 2.09
CA ALA A 397 -7.30 32.77 1.24
C ALA A 397 -6.21 33.80 1.57
N ASP A 398 -5.73 34.51 0.53
CA ASP A 398 -4.68 35.54 0.62
C ASP A 398 -3.31 35.02 1.06
N ARG A 399 -3.12 33.70 1.22
CA ARG A 399 -1.82 33.08 1.48
C ARG A 399 -1.29 32.37 0.24
N LYS A 400 0.00 32.54 -0.01
CA LYS A 400 0.69 31.90 -1.14
C LYS A 400 0.92 30.40 -0.90
N ASN A 401 1.21 30.04 0.35
CA ASN A 401 1.48 28.67 0.78
C ASN A 401 0.36 28.22 1.73
N PRO A 402 -0.07 26.94 1.64
CA PRO A 402 -0.95 26.35 2.62
C PRO A 402 -0.25 26.21 3.99
N ILE A 403 -1.02 25.94 5.03
CA ILE A 403 -0.47 25.45 6.29
C ILE A 403 -0.60 23.93 6.33
N TYR A 404 0.35 23.29 6.99
CA TYR A 404 0.37 21.85 7.18
C TYR A 404 0.14 21.56 8.65
N LEU A 405 -0.84 20.73 8.98
CA LEU A 405 -1.03 20.20 10.32
C LEU A 405 -0.61 18.73 10.32
N SER A 406 -0.12 18.23 11.45
CA SER A 406 0.06 16.80 11.65
C SER A 406 -0.49 16.40 13.01
N SER A 407 -1.07 15.21 13.06
CA SER A 407 -1.63 14.58 14.25
C SER A 407 -1.60 13.07 14.04
N LYS A 408 -1.79 12.29 15.10
CA LYS A 408 -1.92 10.83 15.03
C LYS A 408 -3.09 10.39 14.15
N LEU A 409 -4.18 11.17 14.11
CA LEU A 409 -5.39 10.85 13.34
C LEU A 409 -5.79 12.05 12.45
N PRO A 410 -5.07 12.31 11.35
CA PRO A 410 -5.28 13.50 10.52
C PRO A 410 -6.68 13.51 9.88
N MET A 411 -7.22 12.32 9.58
CA MET A 411 -8.57 12.17 9.01
C MET A 411 -9.66 12.71 9.91
N LEU A 412 -9.50 12.55 11.23
CA LEU A 412 -10.48 13.02 12.18
C LEU A 412 -10.53 14.55 12.21
N ILE A 413 -9.35 15.19 12.25
CA ILE A 413 -9.24 16.65 12.21
C ILE A 413 -9.76 17.19 10.88
N SER A 414 -9.38 16.59 9.75
CA SER A 414 -9.82 17.07 8.43
C SER A 414 -11.34 16.96 8.29
N ALA A 415 -11.94 15.83 8.69
CA ALA A 415 -13.38 15.64 8.63
C ALA A 415 -14.15 16.61 9.55
N ARG A 416 -13.68 16.80 10.79
CA ARG A 416 -14.30 17.76 11.72
C ARG A 416 -14.22 19.18 11.17
N LEU A 417 -13.04 19.59 10.67
CA LEU A 417 -12.84 20.90 10.08
C LEU A 417 -13.74 21.13 8.87
N GLU A 418 -13.84 20.17 7.94
CA GLU A 418 -14.73 20.25 6.78
C GLU A 418 -16.20 20.39 7.18
N LYS A 419 -16.68 19.57 8.14
CA LYS A 419 -18.06 19.66 8.62
C LYS A 419 -18.40 21.04 9.19
N ILE A 420 -17.49 21.62 9.99
CA ILE A 420 -17.71 22.94 10.62
C ILE A 420 -17.72 24.04 9.55
N ILE A 421 -16.81 23.95 8.58
CA ILE A 421 -16.72 24.85 7.42
C ILE A 421 -18.00 24.81 6.58
N GLU A 422 -18.65 23.63 6.44
CA GLU A 422 -19.92 23.45 5.75
C GLU A 422 -21.13 23.96 6.56
N SER A 423 -21.13 23.78 7.88
CA SER A 423 -22.22 24.26 8.72
C SER A 423 -22.32 25.79 8.76
N GLU A 424 -21.20 26.52 8.64
CA GLU A 424 -21.22 28.00 8.53
C GLU A 424 -21.80 28.53 7.20
N VAL A 425 -21.85 27.71 6.14
CA VAL A 425 -22.38 28.15 4.83
C VAL A 425 -23.91 28.02 4.76
N LYS A 426 -24.51 27.26 5.68
CA LYS A 426 -25.96 27.15 5.80
C LYS A 426 -26.50 28.22 6.74
#